data_AF-A0A2A4C6C5-F1
#
_entry.id   AF-A0A2A4C6C5-F1
#
_cell.length_a   1.000
_cell.length_b   1.000
_cell.length_c   1.000
_cell.angle_alpha   90.00
_cell.angle_beta   90.00
_cell.angle_gamma   90.00
#
_symmetry.space_group_name_H-M   'P 1'
#
loop_
_entity.id
_entity.type
_entity.pdbx_description
1 polymer ?
#
loop_
_entity_poly.entity_id
_entity_poly.type
_entity_poly.pdbx_seq_one_letter_code
_entity_poly.pdbx_strand_id
1 'polypeptide(L)'
;MKAVRKGRRHAPLTREWLLPLPPAHVRDISLKCHMALVALRGEHGSETLLMRLRTSVYLVFLALDDDVCAEANIDLCVEAERVLDASVARAAQSGVWTLQDDECAVLERVLAANDACVATLTRHRLAELWRHVCAFASAGQPALVEQAASKMREPAVLH
;
A
#
# COMPACT_ATOMS: atom_id res chain seq x y z
N MET A 1 17.56 33.39 -27.42
CA MET A 1 17.79 33.43 -25.96
C MET A 1 17.49 32.05 -25.39
N LYS A 2 18.50 31.30 -24.92
CA LYS A 2 18.30 29.95 -24.35
C LYS A 2 17.98 30.08 -22.86
N ALA A 3 16.79 29.64 -22.45
CA ALA A 3 16.40 29.61 -21.05
C ALA A 3 17.19 28.55 -20.29
N VAL A 4 18.01 28.98 -19.33
CA VAL A 4 18.72 28.12 -18.39
C VAL A 4 17.67 27.51 -17.46
N ARG A 5 17.43 26.20 -17.58
CA ARG A 5 16.64 25.44 -16.61
C ARG A 5 17.39 25.44 -15.27
N LYS A 6 16.95 26.30 -14.36
CA LYS A 6 17.45 26.37 -12.99
C LYS A 6 17.05 25.08 -12.27
N GLY A 7 17.99 24.13 -12.15
CA GLY A 7 17.77 22.89 -11.40
C GLY A 7 17.30 23.23 -9.98
N ARG A 8 16.10 22.77 -9.62
CA ARG A 8 15.61 22.86 -8.24
C ARG A 8 16.56 22.06 -7.35
N ARG A 9 17.49 22.74 -6.69
CA ARG A 9 18.27 22.15 -5.61
C ARG A 9 17.29 21.89 -4.47
N HIS A 10 16.90 20.62 -4.29
CA HIS A 10 16.09 20.22 -3.15
C HIS A 10 16.84 20.59 -1.87
N ALA A 11 16.14 21.23 -0.93
CA ALA A 11 16.71 21.54 0.37
C ALA A 11 17.23 20.24 1.02
N PRO A 12 18.45 20.25 1.60
CA PRO A 12 19.04 19.05 2.18
C PRO A 12 18.10 18.48 3.26
N LEU A 13 17.89 17.16 3.21
CA LEU A 13 17.06 16.45 4.18
C LEU A 13 17.64 16.65 5.59
N THR A 14 16.79 17.00 6.55
CA THR A 14 17.24 17.07 7.94
C THR A 14 17.49 15.66 8.48
N ARG A 15 18.34 15.54 9.51
CA ARG A 15 18.67 14.24 10.12
C ARG A 15 17.45 13.42 10.51
N GLU A 16 16.37 14.07 10.94
CA GLU A 16 15.11 13.41 11.32
C GLU A 16 14.47 12.66 10.14
N TRP A 17 14.55 13.18 8.91
CA TRP A 17 13.96 12.56 7.73
C TRP A 17 14.66 11.26 7.29
N LEU A 18 15.91 11.08 7.75
CA LEU A 18 16.70 9.88 7.50
C LEU A 18 16.48 8.79 8.56
N LEU A 19 15.73 9.09 9.62
CA LEU A 19 15.39 8.12 10.67
C LEU A 19 14.03 7.47 10.36
N PRO A 20 13.79 6.26 10.90
CA PRO A 20 12.46 5.66 10.92
C PRO A 20 11.44 6.51 11.70
N LEU A 21 10.17 6.12 11.58
CA LEU A 21 9.12 6.71 12.41
C LEU A 21 9.33 6.39 13.90
N PRO A 22 8.92 7.27 14.82
CA PRO A 22 8.92 6.94 16.23
C PRO A 22 7.99 5.75 16.50
N PRO A 23 8.31 4.84 17.43
CA PRO A 23 7.51 3.64 17.69
C PRO A 23 6.03 3.90 18.01
N ALA A 24 5.71 5.05 18.60
CA ALA A 24 4.32 5.44 18.86
C ALA A 24 3.51 5.65 17.57
N HIS A 25 4.12 6.25 16.54
CA HIS A 25 3.46 6.45 15.25
C HIS A 25 3.33 5.14 14.48
N VAL A 26 4.35 4.29 14.53
CA VAL A 26 4.32 2.94 13.95
C VAL A 26 3.13 2.16 14.52
N ARG A 27 3.01 2.10 15.85
CA ARG A 27 1.91 1.41 16.53
C ARG A 27 0.54 1.98 16.16
N ASP A 28 0.40 3.29 16.08
CA ASP A 28 -0.86 3.94 15.72
C ASP A 28 -1.29 3.57 14.28
N ILE A 29 -0.36 3.56 13.32
CA ILE A 29 -0.64 3.15 11.94
C ILE A 29 -1.03 1.67 11.88
N SER A 30 -0.22 0.79 12.47
CA SER A 30 -0.48 -0.65 12.50
C SER A 30 -1.85 -0.96 13.12
N LEU A 31 -2.13 -0.39 14.29
CA LEU A 31 -3.41 -0.58 14.98
C LEU A 31 -4.59 -0.15 14.11
N LYS A 32 -4.48 1.01 13.45
CA LYS A 32 -5.50 1.54 12.54
C LYS A 32 -5.78 0.63 11.36
N CYS A 33 -4.79 -0.08 10.84
CA CYS A 33 -4.96 -1.04 9.75
C CYS A 33 -5.56 -2.35 10.24
N HIS A 34 -5.04 -2.92 11.33
CA HIS A 34 -5.57 -4.17 11.91
C HIS A 34 -7.01 -4.02 12.41
N MET A 35 -7.37 -2.87 13.01
CA MET A 35 -8.76 -2.58 13.38
C MET A 35 -9.69 -2.49 12.17
N ALA A 36 -9.21 -1.97 11.03
CA ALA A 36 -10.00 -1.91 9.81
C ALA A 36 -10.30 -3.34 9.29
N LEU A 37 -9.30 -4.23 9.35
CA LEU A 37 -9.47 -5.63 9.00
C LEU A 37 -10.49 -6.32 9.93
N VAL A 38 -10.36 -6.16 11.24
CA VAL A 38 -11.30 -6.73 12.22
C VAL A 38 -12.73 -6.24 11.99
N ALA A 39 -12.91 -4.95 11.70
CA ALA A 39 -14.23 -4.39 11.42
C ALA A 39 -14.85 -4.95 10.12
N LEU A 40 -14.04 -5.16 9.07
CA LEU A 40 -14.47 -5.77 7.81
C LEU A 40 -14.70 -7.28 7.92
N ARG A 41 -14.06 -7.97 8.86
CA ARG A 41 -14.37 -9.38 9.17
C ARG A 41 -15.74 -9.54 9.83
N GLY A 42 -16.20 -8.51 10.55
CA GLY A 42 -17.56 -8.42 11.07
C GLY A 42 -18.50 -7.65 10.15
N GLU A 43 -19.66 -7.24 10.67
CA GLU A 43 -20.67 -6.47 9.93
C GLU A 43 -20.50 -4.94 10.09
N HIS A 44 -19.31 -4.49 10.51
CA HIS A 44 -19.00 -3.08 10.77
C HIS A 44 -18.05 -2.47 9.73
N GLY A 45 -17.90 -3.12 8.59
CA GLY A 45 -17.06 -2.63 7.50
C GLY A 45 -17.63 -1.37 6.85
N SER A 46 -16.76 -0.66 6.14
CA SER A 46 -17.14 0.46 5.29
C SER A 46 -16.14 0.62 4.15
N GLU A 47 -16.53 1.36 3.11
CA GLU A 47 -15.65 1.73 2.00
C GLU A 47 -14.34 2.38 2.50
N THR A 48 -14.42 3.24 3.52
CA THR A 48 -13.26 3.91 4.09
C THR A 48 -12.28 2.93 4.75
N LEU A 49 -12.80 1.90 5.43
CA LEU A 49 -11.96 0.87 6.05
C LEU A 49 -11.32 -0.02 4.98
N LEU A 50 -12.06 -0.36 3.93
CA LEU A 50 -11.54 -1.15 2.81
C LEU A 50 -10.48 -0.36 2.04
N MET A 51 -10.68 0.94 1.82
CA MET A 51 -9.68 1.83 1.23
C MET A 51 -8.41 1.88 2.08
N ARG A 52 -8.51 1.88 3.42
CA ARG A 52 -7.33 1.78 4.28
C ARG A 52 -6.53 0.51 4.02
N LEU A 53 -7.19 -0.65 3.93
CA LEU A 53 -6.49 -1.90 3.60
C LEU A 53 -5.86 -1.85 2.21
N ARG A 54 -6.57 -1.29 1.21
CA ARG A 54 -6.03 -1.07 -0.14
C ARG A 54 -4.77 -0.20 -0.13
N THR A 55 -4.74 0.88 0.66
CA THR A 55 -3.53 1.71 0.79
C THR A 55 -2.35 0.95 1.39
N SER A 56 -2.58 0.01 2.31
CA SER A 56 -1.53 -0.88 2.83
C SER A 56 -1.00 -1.84 1.77
N VAL A 57 -1.88 -2.43 0.94
CA VAL A 57 -1.45 -3.27 -0.20
C VAL A 57 -0.54 -2.48 -1.15
N TYR A 58 -0.94 -1.25 -1.50
CA TYR A 58 -0.15 -0.41 -2.39
C TYR A 58 1.19 0.00 -1.78
N LEU A 59 1.21 0.32 -0.49
CA LEU A 59 2.46 0.65 0.21
C LEU A 59 3.42 -0.54 0.18
N VAL A 60 2.95 -1.74 0.51
CA VAL A 60 3.78 -2.96 0.51
C VAL A 60 4.29 -3.27 -0.90
N PHE A 61 3.43 -3.19 -1.91
CA PHE A 61 3.83 -3.40 -3.31
C PHE A 61 4.94 -2.44 -3.75
N LEU A 62 4.81 -1.16 -3.41
CA LEU A 62 5.81 -0.14 -3.76
C LEU A 62 7.11 -0.25 -2.95
N ALA A 63 7.08 -0.94 -1.81
CA ALA A 63 8.23 -1.18 -0.95
C ALA A 63 8.93 -2.52 -1.21
N LEU A 64 8.51 -3.30 -2.22
CA LEU A 64 9.13 -4.62 -2.51
C LEU A 64 10.62 -4.49 -2.82
N ASP A 65 11.03 -3.45 -3.55
CA ASP A 65 12.44 -3.19 -3.88
C ASP A 65 13.28 -2.76 -2.66
N ASP A 66 12.64 -2.37 -1.55
CA ASP A 66 13.33 -1.97 -0.32
C ASP A 66 13.70 -3.18 0.57
N ASP A 67 13.31 -4.41 0.20
CA ASP A 67 13.63 -5.68 0.88
C ASP A 67 13.36 -5.69 2.40
N VAL A 68 12.26 -5.04 2.80
CA VAL A 68 11.92 -4.86 4.22
C VAL A 68 11.28 -6.11 4.84
N CYS A 69 10.61 -6.93 4.01
CA CYS A 69 9.92 -8.13 4.45
C CYS A 69 10.10 -9.24 3.42
N ALA A 70 10.83 -10.30 3.77
CA ALA A 70 11.12 -11.43 2.88
C ALA A 70 9.87 -12.22 2.46
N GLU A 71 8.80 -12.16 3.24
CA GLU A 71 7.52 -12.83 2.95
C GLU A 71 6.67 -12.04 1.95
N ALA A 72 6.96 -10.75 1.76
CA ALA A 72 6.25 -9.91 0.81
C ALA A 72 6.77 -10.13 -0.61
N ASN A 73 5.85 -10.39 -1.54
CA ASN A 73 6.16 -10.50 -2.95
C ASN A 73 5.02 -9.96 -3.81
N ILE A 74 5.27 -9.88 -5.12
CA ILE A 74 4.30 -9.39 -6.10
C ILE A 74 3.00 -10.21 -6.06
N ASP A 75 3.09 -11.54 -5.97
CA ASP A 75 1.92 -12.42 -6.00
C ASP A 75 1.01 -12.21 -4.78
N LEU A 76 1.59 -12.02 -3.58
CA LEU A 76 0.85 -11.67 -2.38
C LEU A 76 0.10 -10.34 -2.54
N CYS A 77 0.75 -9.32 -3.12
CA CYS A 77 0.12 -8.02 -3.33
C CYS A 77 -1.03 -8.09 -4.35
N VAL A 78 -0.85 -8.86 -5.44
CA VAL A 78 -1.90 -9.11 -6.44
C VAL A 78 -3.06 -9.90 -5.84
N GLU A 79 -2.77 -10.95 -5.07
CA GLU A 79 -3.80 -11.75 -4.38
C GLU A 79 -4.62 -10.87 -3.44
N ALA A 80 -3.97 -10.03 -2.63
CA ALA A 80 -4.65 -9.12 -1.71
C ALA A 80 -5.47 -8.04 -2.44
N GLU A 81 -4.98 -7.50 -3.55
CA GLU A 81 -5.75 -6.56 -4.37
C GLU A 81 -7.04 -7.21 -4.91
N ARG A 82 -6.94 -8.44 -5.43
CA ARG A 82 -8.09 -9.20 -5.93
C ARG A 82 -9.12 -9.48 -4.84
N VAL A 83 -8.68 -9.78 -3.61
CA VAL A 83 -9.56 -9.93 -2.44
C VAL A 83 -10.34 -8.63 -2.19
N LEU A 84 -9.66 -7.48 -2.21
CA LEU A 84 -10.31 -6.18 -1.99
C LEU A 84 -11.28 -5.83 -3.12
N ASP A 85 -10.93 -6.11 -4.36
CA ASP A 85 -11.78 -5.86 -5.52
C ASP A 85 -13.03 -6.77 -5.52
N ALA A 86 -12.88 -8.04 -5.12
CA ALA A 86 -13.99 -8.95 -4.93
C ALA A 86 -14.94 -8.48 -3.81
N SER A 87 -14.39 -7.98 -2.69
CA SER A 87 -15.19 -7.41 -1.61
C SER A 87 -15.95 -6.15 -2.05
N VAL A 88 -15.35 -5.26 -2.84
CA VAL A 88 -16.04 -4.11 -3.45
C VAL A 88 -17.20 -4.59 -4.34
N ALA A 89 -16.98 -5.58 -5.19
CA ALA A 89 -18.02 -6.11 -6.09
C ALA A 89 -19.20 -6.74 -5.32
N ARG A 90 -18.93 -7.42 -4.19
CA ARG A 90 -19.98 -7.95 -3.30
C ARG A 90 -20.71 -6.85 -2.54
N ALA A 91 -19.99 -5.83 -2.06
CA ALA A 91 -20.58 -4.70 -1.37
C ALA A 91 -21.49 -3.88 -2.29
N ALA A 92 -21.13 -3.74 -3.58
CA ALA A 92 -21.98 -3.09 -4.58
C ALA A 92 -23.32 -3.81 -4.80
N GLN A 93 -23.38 -5.13 -4.59
CA GLN A 93 -24.59 -5.93 -4.74
C GLN A 93 -25.42 -6.02 -3.46
N SER A 94 -24.75 -6.18 -2.31
CA SER A 94 -25.39 -6.44 -1.01
C SER A 94 -25.57 -5.19 -0.15
N GLY A 95 -24.84 -4.11 -0.42
CA GLY A 95 -24.72 -2.94 0.44
C GLY A 95 -23.85 -3.16 1.69
N VAL A 96 -23.31 -4.37 1.89
CA VAL A 96 -22.56 -4.74 3.10
C VAL A 96 -21.08 -4.89 2.76
N TRP A 97 -20.23 -4.22 3.54
CA TRP A 97 -18.78 -4.27 3.40
C TRP A 97 -18.20 -5.34 4.31
N THR A 98 -17.89 -6.52 3.75
CA THR A 98 -17.34 -7.65 4.52
C THR A 98 -16.24 -8.39 3.78
N LEU A 99 -15.39 -9.05 4.57
CA LEU A 99 -14.36 -9.98 4.15
C LEU A 99 -14.61 -11.36 4.77
N GLN A 100 -14.37 -12.40 3.98
CA GLN A 100 -14.40 -13.78 4.43
C GLN A 100 -13.14 -14.15 5.22
N ASP A 101 -13.13 -15.29 5.91
CA ASP A 101 -12.01 -15.68 6.78
C ASP A 101 -10.72 -15.96 5.99
N ASP A 102 -10.82 -16.57 4.81
CA ASP A 102 -9.70 -16.82 3.89
C ASP A 102 -9.15 -15.51 3.30
N GLU A 103 -10.04 -14.60 2.92
CA GLU A 103 -9.70 -13.24 2.48
C GLU A 103 -8.97 -12.45 3.57
N CYS A 104 -9.42 -12.58 4.83
CA CYS A 104 -8.75 -11.98 5.97
C CYS A 104 -7.32 -12.53 6.12
N ALA A 105 -7.12 -13.84 5.99
CA ALA A 105 -5.80 -14.45 6.13
C ALA A 105 -4.78 -13.95 5.07
N VAL A 106 -5.23 -13.64 3.86
CA VAL A 106 -4.39 -12.98 2.84
C VAL A 106 -3.99 -11.58 3.30
N LEU A 107 -4.95 -10.80 3.79
CA LEU A 107 -4.72 -9.42 4.22
C LEU A 107 -3.88 -9.34 5.50
N GLU A 108 -3.97 -10.29 6.41
CA GLU A 108 -3.11 -10.39 7.60
C GLU A 108 -1.63 -10.46 7.22
N ARG A 109 -1.29 -11.27 6.21
CA ARG A 109 0.09 -11.37 5.66
C ARG A 109 0.57 -10.03 5.09
N VAL A 110 -0.29 -9.33 4.35
CA VAL A 110 0.05 -7.99 3.83
C VAL A 110 0.20 -6.98 4.97
N LEU A 111 -0.66 -7.03 5.99
CA LEU A 111 -0.56 -6.10 7.11
C LEU A 111 0.71 -6.32 7.94
N ALA A 112 1.17 -7.56 8.10
CA ALA A 112 2.47 -7.85 8.70
C ALA A 112 3.62 -7.23 7.89
N ALA A 113 3.58 -7.35 6.56
CA ALA A 113 4.56 -6.68 5.68
C ALA A 113 4.48 -5.15 5.75
N ASN A 114 3.26 -4.60 5.83
CA ASN A 114 3.04 -3.16 6.02
C ASN A 114 3.66 -2.69 7.34
N ASP A 115 3.48 -3.44 8.42
CA ASP A 115 4.05 -3.13 9.74
C ASP A 115 5.59 -3.11 9.70
N ALA A 116 6.20 -4.06 8.99
CA ALA A 116 7.64 -4.06 8.75
C ALA A 116 8.09 -2.83 7.95
N CYS A 117 7.35 -2.46 6.89
CA CYS A 117 7.61 -1.28 6.08
C CYS A 117 7.59 0.00 6.92
N VAL A 118 6.53 0.23 7.69
CA VAL A 118 6.38 1.47 8.48
C VAL A 118 7.35 1.55 9.66
N ALA A 119 7.81 0.40 10.18
CA ALA A 119 8.78 0.33 11.27
C ALA A 119 10.23 0.58 10.81
N THR A 120 10.55 0.18 9.58
CA THR A 120 11.95 0.09 9.10
C THR A 120 12.30 1.24 8.16
N LEU A 121 11.39 1.62 7.27
CA LEU A 121 11.67 2.64 6.26
C LEU A 121 11.89 4.01 6.91
N THR A 122 12.81 4.77 6.32
CA THR A 122 13.03 6.17 6.71
C THR A 122 11.78 7.00 6.41
N ARG A 123 11.58 8.07 7.18
CA ARG A 123 10.47 9.01 6.94
C ARG A 123 10.47 9.58 5.53
N HIS A 124 11.64 9.85 4.98
CA HIS A 124 11.79 10.31 3.60
C HIS A 124 11.28 9.28 2.60
N ARG A 125 11.72 8.02 2.73
CA ARG A 125 11.30 6.94 1.83
C ARG A 125 9.79 6.68 1.96
N LEU A 126 9.28 6.60 3.18
CA LEU A 126 7.85 6.44 3.41
C LEU A 126 7.03 7.58 2.80
N ALA A 127 7.48 8.83 2.93
CA ALA A 127 6.81 9.98 2.30
C ALA A 127 6.87 9.94 0.76
N GLU A 128 7.93 9.39 0.17
CA GLU A 128 8.01 9.14 -1.26
C GLU A 128 6.98 8.11 -1.72
N LEU A 129 6.93 6.95 -1.05
CA LEU A 129 5.97 5.89 -1.36
C LEU A 129 4.53 6.39 -1.21
N TRP A 130 4.23 7.15 -0.14
CA TRP A 130 2.90 7.71 0.07
C TRP A 130 2.42 8.63 -1.06
N ARG A 131 3.31 9.36 -1.75
CA ARG A 131 2.91 10.16 -2.92
C ARG A 131 2.36 9.28 -4.04
N HIS A 132 2.98 8.12 -4.26
CA HIS A 132 2.51 7.15 -5.24
C HIS A 132 1.21 6.48 -4.77
N VAL A 133 1.11 6.10 -3.50
CA VAL A 133 -0.13 5.54 -2.92
C VAL A 133 -1.31 6.50 -3.12
N CYS A 134 -1.13 7.80 -2.86
CA CYS A 134 -2.16 8.80 -3.11
C CYS A 134 -2.57 8.85 -4.60
N ALA A 135 -1.60 8.76 -5.52
CA ALA A 135 -1.89 8.73 -6.95
C ALA A 135 -2.68 7.49 -7.35
N PHE A 136 -2.33 6.30 -6.83
CA PHE A 136 -3.10 5.06 -7.04
C PHE A 136 -4.52 5.17 -6.48
N ALA A 137 -4.67 5.70 -5.26
CA ALA A 137 -5.98 5.88 -4.63
C ALA A 137 -6.87 6.85 -5.43
N SER A 138 -6.30 7.92 -6.01
CA SER A 138 -7.03 8.85 -6.87
C SER A 138 -7.39 8.28 -8.25
N ALA A 139 -6.66 7.27 -8.75
CA ALA A 139 -6.98 6.65 -10.05
C ALA A 139 -8.30 5.86 -10.00
N GLY A 140 -8.66 5.29 -8.85
CA GLY A 140 -9.93 4.58 -8.65
C GLY A 140 -10.13 3.35 -9.54
N GLN A 141 -9.05 2.82 -10.12
CA GLN A 141 -9.09 1.67 -11.03
C GLN A 141 -8.88 0.36 -10.24
N PRO A 142 -9.64 -0.71 -10.53
CA PRO A 142 -9.34 -2.04 -10.01
C PRO A 142 -8.08 -2.62 -10.66
N ALA A 143 -7.50 -3.65 -10.05
CA ALA A 143 -6.36 -4.39 -10.58
C ALA A 143 -5.12 -3.53 -10.92
N LEU A 144 -4.84 -2.46 -10.15
CA LEU A 144 -3.70 -1.57 -10.41
C LEU A 144 -2.36 -2.23 -10.13
N VAL A 145 -2.26 -3.00 -9.03
CA VAL A 145 -1.09 -3.79 -8.69
C VAL A 145 -0.88 -4.88 -9.73
N GLU A 146 -1.93 -5.56 -10.15
CA GLU A 146 -1.85 -6.57 -11.20
C GLU A 146 -1.37 -6.00 -12.55
N GLN A 147 -1.86 -4.83 -12.95
CA GLN A 147 -1.40 -4.13 -14.16
C GLN A 147 0.06 -3.68 -14.03
N ALA A 148 0.45 -3.12 -12.89
CA ALA A 148 1.83 -2.71 -12.64
C ALA A 148 2.79 -3.91 -12.63
N ALA A 149 2.41 -5.01 -11.97
CA ALA A 149 3.14 -6.26 -11.93
C ALA A 149 3.31 -6.86 -13.34
N SER A 150 2.26 -6.82 -14.16
CA SER A 150 2.31 -7.29 -15.54
C SER A 150 3.34 -6.51 -16.36
N LYS A 151 3.35 -5.17 -16.25
CA LYS A 151 4.35 -4.30 -16.89
C LYS A 151 5.78 -4.55 -16.38
N MET A 152 5.96 -4.89 -15.10
CA MET A 152 7.27 -5.24 -14.53
C MET A 152 7.76 -6.60 -15.02
N ARG A 153 6.84 -7.53 -15.31
CA ARG A 153 7.13 -8.87 -15.85
C ARG A 153 7.34 -8.88 -17.36
N GLU A 154 6.81 -7.91 -18.08
CA GLU A 154 7.13 -7.70 -19.49
C GLU A 154 8.63 -7.42 -19.61
N PRO A 155 9.40 -8.24 -20.35
CA PRO A 155 10.81 -7.96 -20.57
C PRO A 155 10.90 -6.59 -21.25
N ALA A 156 11.80 -5.73 -20.77
CA ALA A 156 12.12 -4.49 -21.46
C ALA A 156 12.57 -4.84 -22.89
N VAL A 157 11.64 -4.78 -23.85
CA VAL A 157 11.95 -4.95 -25.26
C VAL A 157 12.78 -3.71 -25.62
N LEU A 158 14.10 -3.89 -25.57
CA LEU A 158 15.07 -2.96 -26.13
C LEU A 158 14.77 -2.88 -27.63
N HIS A 159 14.12 -1.79 -28.05
CA HIS A 159 14.04 -1.38 -29.44
C HIS A 159 15.29 -0.60 -29.83
#